data_AF-A0A5N4ABX4-F1
#
_entry.id   AF-A0A5N4ABX4-F1
#
_cell.length_a   1.000
_cell.length_b   1.000
_cell.length_c   1.000
_cell.angle_alpha   90.00
_cell.angle_beta   90.00
_cell.angle_gamma   90.00
#
_symmetry.space_group_name_H-M   'P 1'
#
loop_
_entity.id
_entity.type
_entity.pdbx_description
1 polymer ?
#
loop_
_entity_poly.entity_id
_entity_poly.type
_entity_poly.pdbx_seq_one_letter_code
_entity_poly.pdbx_strand_id
1 'polypeptide(L)'
;MKTFQTRNAVIDIGTNLKKWYKENVFDKLQAKLENFSEKQSGWALSEVLFVKININNYAPIKGGFSTYIKMPSFILAKKAVVNVRNNDKFCFLWSIVAALNPVTEHVDRVSSYPHFDDILKRESIQFPIKITDIKKFEQLNHLSINLYCVVKKKVLPFMLSGKTDGRKTVNLLVLSSNNQSPPNNNNNNGNDYYHYAWIKNMSALFSSQLSNRGHKKFFCYTCLNHFSSSDLLDKHSKRCHQVNKCSIRMPNSNNDTEKYVEFTRYSHMEKVPFAIYADLETILEKCDNSTPLQGVATALYQSHIPFSIGFYLKCSYDDQVIPVVFHNLSGYDAHFIIRELATGVIPGEIKLLPVNKEKYISFTKFMSSSIDKLSSYLENDKKTLIRLHSDNANEFGLLTRKGIFPYDYVDSWERLNELELPPRDAFFSNLKNEAVSEADYEHALNVWNTFNIKTLGDYSDLYLKTDVLLLADIFENFRNTCIETYRLYPLHYYTAPGLAFDAMLKVTGVKLELL
;
A
#
# COMPACT_ATOMS: atom_id res chain seq x y z
N MET A 1 -15.33 8.55 -2.32
CA MET A 1 -15.29 8.76 -0.86
C MET A 1 -14.34 9.91 -0.52
N LYS A 2 -14.84 11.01 0.05
CA LYS A 2 -14.03 12.18 0.40
C LYS A 2 -13.72 12.16 1.90
N THR A 3 -12.44 12.18 2.27
CA THR A 3 -12.03 12.22 3.68
C THR A 3 -11.80 13.66 4.12
N PHE A 4 -12.51 14.07 5.16
CA PHE A 4 -12.32 15.36 5.79
C PHE A 4 -11.48 15.17 7.05
N GLN A 5 -10.26 15.68 7.04
CA GLN A 5 -9.36 15.61 8.18
C GLN A 5 -9.36 16.93 8.93
N THR A 6 -9.46 16.87 10.25
CA THR A 6 -9.14 18.00 11.13
C THR A 6 -7.68 17.91 11.53
N ARG A 7 -7.08 19.05 11.91
CA ARG A 7 -5.70 19.05 12.40
C ARG A 7 -5.67 18.42 13.78
N ASN A 8 -4.57 17.71 14.09
CA ASN A 8 -4.32 17.24 15.45
C ASN A 8 -4.34 18.42 16.42
N ALA A 9 -5.04 18.28 17.53
CA ALA A 9 -5.10 19.28 18.59
C ALA A 9 -4.93 18.58 19.95
N VAL A 10 -4.24 19.26 20.86
CA VAL A 10 -3.91 18.74 22.18
C VAL A 10 -5.11 18.93 23.11
N ILE A 11 -5.46 17.89 23.85
CA ILE A 11 -6.48 17.90 24.92
C ILE A 11 -5.77 17.58 26.25
N ASP A 12 -6.12 18.30 27.32
CA ASP A 12 -5.61 18.08 28.68
C ASP A 12 -6.74 17.73 29.66
N ILE A 13 -6.38 17.43 30.92
CA ILE A 13 -7.33 17.03 31.96
C ILE A 13 -8.37 18.13 32.28
N GLY A 14 -8.04 19.41 32.05
CA GLY A 14 -8.95 20.54 32.25
C GLY A 14 -9.81 20.86 31.02
N THR A 15 -9.59 20.18 29.90
CA THR A 15 -10.28 20.47 28.64
C THR A 15 -11.72 19.93 28.68
N ASN A 16 -12.70 20.82 28.57
CA ASN A 16 -14.09 20.41 28.40
C ASN A 16 -14.26 19.75 27.03
N LEU A 17 -14.26 18.42 27.01
CA LEU A 17 -14.30 17.60 25.80
C LEU A 17 -15.53 17.87 24.93
N LYS A 18 -16.69 18.15 25.55
CA LYS A 18 -17.94 18.41 24.82
C LYS A 18 -17.86 19.72 24.03
N LYS A 19 -17.34 20.78 24.67
CA LYS A 19 -17.11 22.07 24.01
C LYS A 19 -16.04 21.98 22.94
N TRP A 20 -14.92 21.31 23.26
CA TRP A 20 -13.80 21.14 22.34
C TRP A 20 -14.20 20.35 21.09
N TYR A 21 -14.95 19.25 21.24
CA TYR A 21 -15.43 18.44 20.13
C TYR A 21 -16.31 19.25 19.18
N LYS A 22 -17.24 20.04 19.75
CA LYS A 22 -18.12 20.91 18.96
C LYS A 22 -17.30 21.88 18.10
N GLU A 23 -16.42 22.65 18.73
CA GLU A 23 -15.67 23.72 18.05
C GLU A 23 -14.56 23.21 17.10
N ASN A 24 -13.88 22.12 17.46
CA ASN A 24 -12.67 21.69 16.74
C ASN A 24 -12.88 20.49 15.81
N VAL A 25 -13.96 19.74 16.00
CA VAL A 25 -14.29 18.58 15.17
C VAL A 25 -15.56 18.87 14.40
N PHE A 26 -16.69 19.09 15.09
CA PHE A 26 -17.99 19.22 14.45
C PHE A 26 -18.09 20.45 13.54
N ASP A 27 -17.91 21.66 14.09
CA ASP A 27 -18.08 22.92 13.34
C ASP A 27 -17.10 23.01 12.15
N LYS A 28 -15.88 22.47 12.31
CA LYS A 28 -14.87 22.45 11.23
C LYS A 28 -15.17 21.42 10.14
N LEU A 29 -15.76 20.29 10.49
CA LEU A 29 -16.22 19.32 9.51
C LEU A 29 -17.45 19.85 8.78
N GLN A 30 -18.41 20.42 9.52
CA GLN A 30 -19.60 21.08 9.01
C GLN A 30 -19.24 22.15 7.96
N ALA A 31 -18.37 23.11 8.31
CA ALA A 31 -17.96 24.16 7.39
C ALA A 31 -17.22 23.62 6.16
N LYS A 32 -16.46 22.52 6.29
CA LYS A 32 -15.79 21.87 5.15
C LYS A 32 -16.77 21.12 4.26
N LEU A 33 -17.82 20.56 4.84
CA LEU A 33 -18.90 19.87 4.13
C LEU A 33 -19.76 20.89 3.37
N GLU A 34 -20.14 21.99 4.00
CA GLU A 34 -20.88 23.09 3.37
C GLU A 34 -20.10 23.71 2.20
N ASN A 35 -18.83 24.06 2.43
CA ASN A 35 -17.96 24.56 1.35
C ASN A 35 -17.78 23.53 0.21
N PHE A 36 -17.81 22.23 0.52
CA PHE A 36 -17.69 21.17 -0.49
C PHE A 36 -18.97 21.07 -1.33
N SER A 37 -20.14 21.16 -0.69
CA SER A 37 -21.45 21.16 -1.36
C SER A 37 -21.66 22.40 -2.24
N GLU A 38 -21.18 23.57 -1.81
CA GLU A 38 -21.41 24.84 -2.53
C GLU A 38 -20.45 25.10 -3.69
N LYS A 39 -19.20 24.60 -3.65
CA LYS A 39 -18.16 25.10 -4.56
C LYS A 39 -17.93 24.30 -5.83
N GLN A 40 -18.20 22.98 -5.89
CA GLN A 40 -18.04 22.21 -7.14
C GLN A 40 -18.95 20.98 -7.21
N SER A 41 -19.52 20.76 -8.40
CA SER A 41 -20.10 19.49 -8.92
C SER A 41 -21.44 18.97 -8.36
N GLY A 42 -22.20 19.75 -7.57
CA GLY A 42 -23.59 19.40 -7.22
C GLY A 42 -23.76 18.18 -6.30
N TRP A 43 -22.71 17.81 -5.56
CA TRP A 43 -22.74 16.67 -4.64
C TRP A 43 -23.37 17.06 -3.31
N ALA A 44 -24.35 16.30 -2.84
CA ALA A 44 -24.93 16.42 -1.51
C ALA A 44 -24.33 15.38 -0.55
N LEU A 45 -24.08 15.77 0.70
CA LEU A 45 -23.66 14.84 1.75
C LEU A 45 -24.82 13.87 2.04
N SER A 46 -24.65 12.60 1.68
CA SER A 46 -25.64 11.56 1.97
C SER A 46 -25.51 11.04 3.41
N GLU A 47 -24.31 10.60 3.82
CA GLU A 47 -24.09 10.06 5.17
C GLU A 47 -22.62 10.16 5.62
N VAL A 48 -22.39 10.11 6.94
CA VAL A 48 -21.06 10.06 7.56
C VAL A 48 -20.81 8.63 8.05
N LEU A 49 -20.10 7.84 7.26
CA LEU A 49 -19.88 6.41 7.52
C LEU A 49 -19.21 6.13 8.88
N PHE A 50 -18.19 6.91 9.25
CA PHE A 50 -17.59 6.84 10.58
C PHE A 50 -16.77 8.09 10.88
N VAL A 51 -16.67 8.43 12.16
CA VAL A 51 -15.77 9.47 12.68
C VAL A 51 -14.64 8.78 13.42
N LYS A 52 -13.44 8.76 12.82
CA LYS A 52 -12.25 8.22 13.47
C LYS A 52 -11.59 9.30 14.34
N ILE A 53 -11.75 9.16 15.65
CA ILE A 53 -11.04 10.00 16.61
C ILE A 53 -9.73 9.30 16.98
N ASN A 54 -8.62 9.80 16.46
CA ASN A 54 -7.30 9.31 16.84
C ASN A 54 -6.81 10.06 18.09
N ILE A 55 -7.04 9.43 19.25
CA ILE A 55 -6.44 9.88 20.51
C ILE A 55 -5.13 9.12 20.66
N ASN A 56 -4.04 9.72 20.22
CA ASN A 56 -2.72 9.21 20.56
C ASN A 56 -2.40 9.64 22.00
N ASN A 57 -1.72 8.78 22.75
CA ASN A 57 -1.04 9.24 23.95
C ASN A 57 0.01 10.25 23.50
N TYR A 58 -0.39 11.52 23.50
CA TYR A 58 0.52 12.61 23.40
C TYR A 58 1.20 12.63 24.76
N ALA A 59 2.28 11.87 24.87
CA ALA A 59 3.42 12.39 25.55
C ALA A 59 3.92 13.51 24.64
N PRO A 60 3.60 14.80 24.90
CA PRO A 60 4.51 15.82 24.44
C PRO A 60 5.91 15.36 24.86
N ILE A 61 6.94 15.86 24.19
CA ILE A 61 8.22 15.94 24.87
C ILE A 61 7.95 16.79 26.13
N LYS A 62 7.57 16.13 27.24
CA LYS A 62 7.35 16.71 28.56
C LYS A 62 8.76 16.86 29.09
N GLY A 63 9.44 17.85 28.54
CA GLY A 63 10.78 18.20 28.95
C GLY A 63 10.71 18.91 30.29
N GLY A 64 10.68 18.12 31.38
CA GLY A 64 11.38 18.53 32.58
C GLY A 64 12.87 18.54 32.28
N PHE A 65 13.54 19.62 32.71
CA PHE A 65 14.96 19.98 32.57
C PHE A 65 15.87 18.96 31.85
N SER A 66 16.32 19.30 30.63
CA SER A 66 17.50 18.64 30.04
C SER A 66 18.70 19.00 30.91
N THR A 67 19.62 18.07 31.15
CA THR A 67 20.88 18.42 31.82
C THR A 67 22.11 17.73 31.25
N TYR A 68 22.03 17.17 30.03
CA TYR A 68 23.06 16.38 29.32
C TYR A 68 22.78 14.86 29.33
N ILE A 69 22.77 14.25 28.14
CA ILE A 69 22.76 12.79 27.98
C ILE A 69 24.13 12.38 27.48
N LYS A 70 24.79 11.46 28.19
CA LYS A 70 26.10 10.93 27.79
C LYS A 70 25.97 10.26 26.42
N MET A 71 26.83 10.66 25.49
CA MET A 71 26.83 10.08 24.15
C MET A 71 27.28 8.60 24.18
N PRO A 72 26.64 7.70 23.41
CA PRO A 72 27.08 6.31 23.30
C PRO A 72 28.55 6.20 22.88
N SER A 73 29.28 5.25 23.49
CA SER A 73 30.73 5.07 23.29
C SER A 73 31.13 4.92 21.81
N PHE A 74 30.33 4.20 21.03
CA PHE A 74 30.57 3.97 19.61
C PHE A 74 30.45 5.24 18.75
N ILE A 75 29.72 6.27 19.22
CA ILE A 75 29.64 7.58 18.55
C ILE A 75 30.77 8.48 19.06
N LEU A 76 31.04 8.45 20.37
CA LEU A 76 32.10 9.22 21.00
C LEU A 76 33.48 8.90 20.41
N ALA A 77 33.76 7.62 20.14
CA ALA A 77 35.01 7.18 19.50
C ALA A 77 35.26 7.83 18.13
N LYS A 78 34.19 8.25 17.42
CA LYS A 78 34.30 8.83 16.08
C LYS A 78 34.73 10.30 16.07
N LYS A 79 34.69 10.98 17.23
CA LYS A 79 34.96 12.42 17.37
C LYS A 79 34.17 13.30 16.37
N ALA A 80 33.02 12.80 15.90
CA ALA A 80 32.23 13.36 14.81
C ALA A 80 31.07 14.23 15.28
N VAL A 81 30.76 14.16 16.58
CA VAL A 81 29.61 14.81 17.23
C VAL A 81 30.14 15.63 18.41
N VAL A 82 29.67 16.86 18.51
CA VAL A 82 29.91 17.76 19.64
C VAL A 82 28.69 17.71 20.52
N ASN A 83 28.87 17.19 21.74
CA ASN A 83 27.82 17.09 22.74
C ASN A 83 28.12 18.11 23.85
N VAL A 84 27.48 19.28 23.78
CA VAL A 84 27.68 20.38 24.72
C VAL A 84 27.01 20.04 26.05
N ARG A 85 27.78 20.08 27.13
CA ARG A 85 27.33 19.83 28.50
C ARG A 85 26.61 21.04 29.04
N ASN A 86 25.29 21.00 29.02
CA ASN A 86 24.42 22.04 29.54
C ASN A 86 23.56 21.48 30.68
N ASN A 87 23.36 22.26 31.75
CA ASN A 87 22.49 21.90 32.88
C ASN A 87 21.11 22.58 32.79
N ASP A 88 20.69 22.92 31.56
CA ASP A 88 19.49 23.70 31.27
C ASP A 88 18.61 23.05 30.19
N LYS A 89 17.44 23.63 29.95
CA LYS A 89 16.48 23.14 28.94
C LYS A 89 16.82 23.51 27.49
N PHE A 90 18.00 24.07 27.24
CA PHE A 90 18.39 24.73 25.98
C PHE A 90 19.43 23.95 25.17
N CYS A 91 19.59 22.64 25.39
CA CYS A 91 20.54 21.80 24.63
C CYS A 91 20.37 21.89 23.09
N PHE A 92 19.14 22.13 22.63
CA PHE A 92 18.87 22.43 21.22
C PHE A 92 19.59 23.71 20.77
N LEU A 93 19.43 24.82 21.50
CA LEU A 93 20.05 26.10 21.18
C LEU A 93 21.57 26.01 21.27
N TRP A 94 22.10 25.40 22.35
CA TRP A 94 23.53 25.17 22.50
C TRP A 94 24.12 24.36 21.33
N SER A 95 23.39 23.35 20.83
CA SER A 95 23.82 22.59 19.65
C SER A 95 23.80 23.42 18.37
N ILE A 96 22.80 24.28 18.18
CA ILE A 96 22.76 25.19 17.03
C ILE A 96 23.91 26.21 17.12
N VAL A 97 24.13 26.83 18.29
CA VAL A 97 25.23 27.77 18.50
C VAL A 97 26.57 27.11 18.23
N ALA A 98 26.79 25.88 18.70
CA ALA A 98 28.03 25.15 18.42
C ALA A 98 28.25 24.93 16.92
N ALA A 99 27.18 24.70 16.15
CA ALA A 99 27.25 24.59 14.69
C ALA A 99 27.50 25.93 13.97
N LEU A 100 27.04 27.03 14.56
CA LEU A 100 27.22 28.37 14.00
C LEU A 100 28.58 28.96 14.36
N ASN A 101 29.10 28.68 15.55
CA ASN A 101 30.37 29.16 16.09
C ASN A 101 31.25 27.97 16.54
N PRO A 102 31.79 27.18 15.60
CA PRO A 102 32.63 26.05 15.95
C PRO A 102 33.89 26.48 16.69
N VAL A 103 34.19 25.82 17.80
CA VAL A 103 35.44 25.99 18.54
C VAL A 103 36.31 24.73 18.45
N THR A 104 37.62 24.89 18.65
CA THR A 104 38.61 23.81 18.56
C THR A 104 38.91 23.18 19.91
N GLU A 105 38.92 23.97 20.98
CA GLU A 105 39.22 23.55 22.34
C GLU A 105 37.97 23.57 23.22
N HIS A 106 37.93 22.68 24.22
CA HIS A 106 36.83 22.59 25.18
C HIS A 106 35.43 22.62 24.55
N VAL A 107 35.28 21.91 23.43
CA VAL A 107 34.08 21.92 22.58
C VAL A 107 32.81 21.46 23.30
N ASP A 108 32.95 20.77 24.43
CA ASP A 108 31.87 20.26 25.26
C ASP A 108 31.39 21.25 26.33
N ARG A 109 32.06 22.40 26.52
CA ARG A 109 31.69 23.38 27.55
C ARG A 109 30.80 24.48 26.97
N VAL A 110 29.73 24.81 27.69
CA VAL A 110 28.87 25.96 27.36
C VAL A 110 29.65 27.27 27.32
N SER A 111 30.60 27.47 28.24
CA SER A 111 31.45 28.67 28.32
C SER A 111 32.33 28.90 27.08
N SER A 112 32.54 27.87 26.26
CA SER A 112 33.30 27.98 25.02
C SER A 112 32.51 28.65 23.91
N TYR A 113 31.20 28.85 24.10
CA TYR A 113 30.32 29.41 23.10
C TYR A 113 29.67 30.70 23.59
N PRO A 114 29.45 31.69 22.69
CA PRO A 114 28.60 32.83 22.98
C PRO A 114 27.20 32.39 23.42
N HIS A 115 26.54 33.21 24.23
CA HIS A 115 25.21 32.88 24.70
C HIS A 115 24.22 32.81 23.52
N PHE A 116 23.31 31.85 23.55
CA PHE A 116 22.42 31.61 22.41
C PHE A 116 21.49 32.78 22.09
N ASP A 117 21.14 33.61 23.08
CA ASP A 117 20.28 34.79 22.88
C ASP A 117 20.96 35.88 22.05
N ASP A 118 22.30 35.91 21.99
CA ASP A 118 23.06 36.89 21.20
C ASP A 118 23.09 36.52 19.71
N ILE A 119 22.78 35.27 19.38
CA ILE A 119 22.94 34.71 18.02
C ILE A 119 21.60 34.28 17.42
N LEU A 120 20.73 33.72 18.25
CA LEU A 120 19.51 33.03 17.81
C LEU A 120 18.29 33.82 18.23
N LYS A 121 17.39 34.00 17.27
CA LYS A 121 16.07 34.55 17.48
C LYS A 121 15.16 33.43 17.99
N ARG A 122 14.59 33.62 19.18
CA ARG A 122 13.71 32.63 19.82
C ARG A 122 12.26 33.06 20.00
N GLU A 123 11.96 34.35 19.84
CA GLU A 123 10.60 34.93 19.90
C GLU A 123 9.65 34.21 20.87
N SER A 124 8.51 33.73 20.39
CA SER A 124 7.47 33.03 21.16
C SER A 124 7.67 31.51 21.27
N ILE A 125 8.82 30.99 20.85
CA ILE A 125 9.12 29.55 20.88
C ILE A 125 9.48 29.14 22.32
N GLN A 126 8.73 28.17 22.84
CA GLN A 126 8.96 27.62 24.17
C GLN A 126 9.99 26.50 24.14
N PHE A 127 10.83 26.44 25.18
CA PHE A 127 11.88 25.43 25.33
C PHE A 127 11.65 24.54 26.56
N PRO A 128 11.93 23.22 26.50
CA PRO A 128 12.51 22.48 25.36
C PRO A 128 11.68 22.51 24.08
N ILE A 129 12.36 22.65 22.93
CA ILE A 129 11.66 22.89 21.66
C ILE A 129 10.81 21.69 21.28
N LYS A 130 9.57 21.95 20.84
CA LYS A 130 8.72 20.93 20.23
C LYS A 130 9.16 20.69 18.79
N ILE A 131 9.13 19.44 18.36
CA ILE A 131 9.39 19.01 16.97
C ILE A 131 8.60 19.85 15.96
N THR A 132 7.35 20.20 16.28
CA THR A 132 6.48 21.04 15.44
C THR A 132 6.96 22.48 15.28
N ASP A 133 7.67 23.03 16.27
CA ASP A 133 8.15 24.41 16.28
C ASP A 133 9.52 24.56 15.61
N ILE A 134 10.20 23.46 15.28
CA ILE A 134 11.49 23.48 14.55
C ILE A 134 11.34 24.17 13.19
N LYS A 135 10.25 23.92 12.46
CA LYS A 135 9.99 24.60 11.17
C LYS A 135 9.84 26.11 11.30
N LYS A 136 9.26 26.57 12.41
CA LYS A 136 9.17 28.01 12.72
C LYS A 136 10.56 28.56 13.04
N PHE A 137 11.34 27.83 13.85
CA PHE A 137 12.70 28.19 14.19
C PHE A 137 13.62 28.29 12.95
N GLU A 138 13.51 27.34 12.01
CA GLU A 138 14.22 27.35 10.72
C GLU A 138 13.93 28.60 9.89
N GLN A 139 12.66 29.03 9.85
CA GLN A 139 12.27 30.25 9.15
C GLN A 139 12.80 31.50 9.84
N LEU A 140 12.65 31.56 11.17
CA LEU A 140 13.03 32.71 11.99
C LEU A 140 14.55 32.99 11.96
N ASN A 141 15.36 31.93 11.93
CA ASN A 141 16.82 32.02 11.96
C ASN A 141 17.48 31.81 10.58
N HIS A 142 16.70 31.62 9.51
CA HIS A 142 17.20 31.31 8.17
C HIS A 142 18.16 30.10 8.15
N LEU A 143 17.74 28.99 8.76
CA LEU A 143 18.51 27.74 8.84
C LEU A 143 17.73 26.55 8.25
N SER A 144 18.45 25.51 7.84
CA SER A 144 17.90 24.18 7.56
C SER A 144 18.36 23.23 8.66
N ILE A 145 17.46 22.55 9.35
CA ILE A 145 17.78 21.69 10.50
C ILE A 145 17.39 20.25 10.18
N ASN A 146 18.39 19.36 10.20
CA ASN A 146 18.20 17.93 10.06
C ASN A 146 18.41 17.26 11.43
N LEU A 147 17.50 16.37 11.81
CA LEU A 147 17.60 15.56 13.01
C LEU A 147 17.88 14.10 12.63
N TYR A 148 18.79 13.48 13.37
CA TYR A 148 19.14 12.07 13.26
C TYR A 148 18.94 11.37 14.61
N CYS A 149 18.58 10.09 14.60
CA CYS A 149 18.43 9.29 15.81
C CYS A 149 19.31 8.03 15.75
N VAL A 150 19.50 7.40 16.90
CA VAL A 150 20.23 6.13 17.01
C VAL A 150 19.25 4.99 17.19
N VAL A 151 19.30 4.02 16.28
CA VAL A 151 18.50 2.78 16.35
C VAL A 151 19.43 1.60 16.11
N LYS A 152 19.47 0.63 17.05
CA LYS A 152 20.31 -0.58 16.95
C LYS A 152 21.78 -0.31 16.56
N LYS A 153 22.42 0.66 17.24
CA LYS A 153 23.80 1.15 16.97
C LYS A 153 24.04 1.77 15.57
N LYS A 154 22.99 2.04 14.80
CA LYS A 154 23.05 2.76 13.52
C LYS A 154 22.45 4.16 13.69
N VAL A 155 23.00 5.13 12.95
CA VAL A 155 22.49 6.51 12.92
C VAL A 155 21.58 6.64 11.71
N LEU A 156 20.34 7.08 11.91
CA LEU A 156 19.32 7.19 10.86
C LEU A 156 18.70 8.59 10.84
N PRO A 157 18.18 9.07 9.70
CA PRO A 157 17.47 10.33 9.63
C PRO A 157 16.13 10.21 10.37
N PHE A 158 15.84 11.18 11.24
CA PHE A 158 14.60 11.27 12.01
C PHE A 158 13.69 12.37 11.48
N MET A 159 14.26 13.53 11.13
CA MET A 159 13.58 14.63 10.48
C MET A 159 14.57 15.30 9.53
N LEU A 160 14.14 15.59 8.31
CA LEU A 160 14.95 16.33 7.35
C LEU A 160 14.24 17.65 7.03
N SER A 161 15.03 18.71 6.91
CA SER A 161 14.52 20.00 6.47
C SER A 161 14.02 19.91 5.03
N GLY A 162 12.86 20.50 4.77
CA GLY A 162 12.35 20.68 3.41
C GLY A 162 12.92 21.91 2.71
N LYS A 163 13.84 22.65 3.35
CA LYS A 163 14.42 23.90 2.83
C LYS A 163 15.73 23.61 2.08
N THR A 164 15.70 23.87 0.78
CA THR A 164 16.81 23.61 -0.17
C THR A 164 17.30 24.87 -0.88
N ASP A 165 16.97 26.04 -0.35
CA ASP A 165 17.29 27.37 -0.88
C ASP A 165 18.72 27.84 -0.56
N GLY A 166 19.64 26.91 -0.29
CA GLY A 166 21.06 27.21 -0.04
C GLY A 166 21.37 27.76 1.36
N ARG A 167 20.39 27.88 2.26
CA ARG A 167 20.61 28.29 3.65
C ARG A 167 21.51 27.30 4.41
N LYS A 168 22.20 27.79 5.45
CA LYS A 168 23.13 26.97 6.25
C LYS A 168 22.38 25.78 6.88
N THR A 169 22.88 24.58 6.62
CA THR A 169 22.30 23.33 7.13
C THR A 169 23.00 22.90 8.41
N VAL A 170 22.23 22.68 9.47
CA VAL A 170 22.69 22.17 10.76
C VAL A 170 22.15 20.75 10.97
N ASN A 171 23.06 19.80 11.19
CA ASN A 171 22.72 18.40 11.43
C ASN A 171 22.85 18.11 12.92
N LEU A 172 21.76 17.67 13.56
CA LEU A 172 21.70 17.37 14.99
C LEU A 172 21.42 15.88 15.22
N LEU A 173 22.08 15.30 16.22
CA LEU A 173 21.81 13.98 16.74
C LEU A 173 20.90 14.10 17.96
N VAL A 174 19.80 13.35 17.96
CA VAL A 174 18.86 13.24 19.07
C VAL A 174 19.22 12.01 19.90
N LEU A 175 19.64 12.25 21.14
CA LEU A 175 19.94 11.23 22.14
C LEU A 175 18.71 11.06 23.05
N SER A 176 18.44 9.82 23.47
CA SER A 176 17.35 9.47 24.40
C SER A 176 17.91 8.72 25.60
N SER A 177 17.33 8.95 26.78
CA SER A 177 17.73 8.32 28.05
C SER A 177 17.53 6.79 28.06
N ASN A 178 16.50 6.27 27.38
CA ASN A 178 16.15 4.84 27.43
C ASN A 178 17.08 3.93 26.62
N ASN A 179 17.82 4.49 25.65
CA ASN A 179 18.74 3.71 24.82
C ASN A 179 20.04 3.30 25.56
N GLN A 180 20.14 3.54 26.87
CA GLN A 180 21.30 3.22 27.71
C GLN A 180 21.08 2.06 28.68
N SER A 181 19.85 1.56 28.84
CA SER A 181 19.54 0.45 29.74
C SER A 181 19.56 -0.89 28.99
N PRO A 182 20.18 -1.96 29.53
CA PRO A 182 19.97 -3.32 29.02
C PRO A 182 18.48 -3.70 29.11
N PRO A 183 17.98 -4.59 28.24
CA PRO A 183 16.55 -4.82 28.01
C PRO A 183 15.79 -5.52 29.16
N ASN A 184 16.32 -5.55 30.39
CA ASN A 184 15.86 -6.43 31.46
C ASN A 184 15.29 -5.76 32.73
N ASN A 185 14.87 -4.49 32.70
CA ASN A 185 14.16 -3.88 33.83
C ASN A 185 12.80 -3.33 33.40
N ASN A 186 11.74 -4.09 33.66
CA ASN A 186 10.33 -3.72 33.48
C ASN A 186 9.81 -2.72 34.53
N ASN A 187 10.65 -1.78 34.98
CA ASN A 187 10.26 -0.71 35.90
C ASN A 187 10.48 0.66 35.26
N ASN A 188 9.75 0.97 34.19
CA ASN A 188 9.78 2.30 33.57
C ASN A 188 8.53 3.11 33.96
N ASN A 189 8.53 3.63 35.19
CA ASN A 189 7.69 4.76 35.60
C ASN A 189 8.42 6.12 35.43
N GLY A 190 9.47 6.18 34.61
CA GLY A 190 10.27 7.39 34.36
C GLY A 190 9.93 8.06 33.02
N ASN A 191 9.89 9.39 32.98
CA ASN A 191 9.73 10.16 31.75
C ASN A 191 10.97 10.02 30.84
N ASP A 192 10.76 9.87 29.53
CA ASP A 192 11.83 9.84 28.54
C ASP A 192 12.46 11.23 28.32
N TYR A 193 13.76 11.35 28.58
CA TYR A 193 14.52 12.58 28.31
C TYR A 193 15.21 12.53 26.97
N TYR A 194 15.26 13.69 26.29
CA TYR A 194 15.95 13.88 25.02
C TYR A 194 17.01 14.97 25.11
N HIS A 195 18.08 14.80 24.34
CA HIS A 195 19.18 15.76 24.26
C HIS A 195 19.68 15.88 22.81
N TYR A 196 19.95 17.11 22.39
CA TYR A 196 20.47 17.39 21.05
C TYR A 196 21.98 17.56 21.12
N ALA A 197 22.68 17.00 20.14
CA ALA A 197 24.12 17.17 19.96
C ALA A 197 24.42 17.52 18.51
N TRP A 198 25.41 18.37 18.25
CA TRP A 198 25.74 18.80 16.89
C TRP A 198 26.61 17.77 16.17
N ILE A 199 26.18 17.34 14.98
CA ILE A 199 26.99 16.49 14.09
C ILE A 199 27.92 17.38 13.27
N LYS A 200 29.15 17.57 13.75
CA LYS A 200 30.16 18.39 13.06
C LYS A 200 30.79 17.72 11.84
N ASN A 201 30.79 16.38 11.79
CA ASN A 201 31.39 15.65 10.67
C ASN A 201 30.57 14.40 10.30
N MET A 202 29.69 14.55 9.32
CA MET A 202 28.85 13.46 8.80
C MET A 202 29.71 12.32 8.25
N SER A 203 30.74 12.61 7.47
CA SER A 203 31.63 11.59 6.90
C SER A 203 32.25 10.69 7.97
N ALA A 204 32.78 11.26 9.05
CA ALA A 204 33.34 10.49 10.16
C ALA A 204 32.27 9.69 10.91
N LEU A 205 31.05 10.23 11.04
CA LEU A 205 29.94 9.55 11.71
C LEU A 205 29.44 8.32 10.94
N PHE A 206 29.32 8.42 9.61
CA PHE A 206 28.69 7.40 8.76
C PHE A 206 29.68 6.42 8.10
N SER A 207 30.95 6.77 7.88
CA SER A 207 31.89 5.92 7.14
C SER A 207 32.07 4.51 7.75
N SER A 208 32.07 4.44 9.08
CA SER A 208 32.16 3.17 9.83
C SER A 208 30.90 2.29 9.75
N GLN A 209 29.76 2.83 9.29
CA GLN A 209 28.55 2.02 9.05
C GLN A 209 28.63 1.25 7.72
N LEU A 210 29.58 1.61 6.83
CA LEU A 210 29.73 1.00 5.51
C LEU A 210 30.93 0.06 5.41
N SER A 211 32.12 0.51 5.83
CA SER A 211 33.35 -0.29 5.69
C SER A 211 34.48 0.22 6.59
N ASN A 212 35.39 -0.68 7.01
CA ASN A 212 36.58 -0.34 7.80
C ASN A 212 37.73 0.30 6.98
N ARG A 213 37.54 0.58 5.68
CA ARG A 213 38.58 1.16 4.80
C ARG A 213 38.66 2.68 4.96
N GLY A 214 39.90 3.22 4.97
CA GLY A 214 40.24 4.58 5.42
C GLY A 214 40.05 5.75 4.43
N HIS A 215 39.33 5.58 3.32
CA HIS A 215 39.11 6.69 2.38
C HIS A 215 37.96 7.59 2.82
N LYS A 216 38.13 8.92 2.70
CA LYS A 216 37.10 9.92 3.02
C LYS A 216 35.91 9.76 2.06
N LYS A 217 34.73 9.48 2.62
CA LYS A 217 33.46 9.36 1.87
C LYS A 217 32.59 10.59 2.13
N PHE A 218 31.91 11.09 1.11
CA PHE A 218 30.99 12.22 1.19
C PHE A 218 29.56 11.70 1.20
N PHE A 219 28.71 12.16 2.13
CA PHE A 219 27.35 11.60 2.30
C PHE A 219 26.28 12.63 1.98
N CYS A 220 25.24 12.20 1.26
CA CYS A 220 24.03 12.98 1.10
C CYS A 220 23.23 12.99 2.40
N TYR A 221 22.85 14.17 2.89
CA TYR A 221 22.10 14.32 4.13
C TYR A 221 20.65 13.81 4.02
N THR A 222 20.13 13.68 2.79
CA THR A 222 18.75 13.25 2.54
C THR A 222 18.61 11.74 2.40
N CYS A 223 19.36 11.14 1.47
CA CYS A 223 19.22 9.71 1.16
C CYS A 223 20.28 8.82 1.85
N LEU A 224 21.29 9.43 2.48
CA LEU A 224 22.46 8.77 3.08
C LEU A 224 23.35 7.96 2.11
N ASN A 225 23.18 8.14 0.79
CA ASN A 225 24.15 7.62 -0.18
C ASN A 225 25.51 8.29 -0.02
N HIS A 226 26.56 7.54 -0.36
CA HIS A 226 27.94 7.98 -0.24
C HIS A 226 28.60 8.14 -1.61
N PHE A 227 29.53 9.08 -1.69
CA PHE A 227 30.25 9.48 -2.90
C PHE A 227 31.74 9.58 -2.60
N SER A 228 32.57 9.36 -3.61
CA SER A 228 34.04 9.42 -3.50
C SER A 228 34.57 10.86 -3.48
N SER A 229 33.82 11.84 -3.97
CA SER A 229 34.19 13.26 -3.98
C SER A 229 33.00 14.18 -3.63
N SER A 230 33.31 15.42 -3.23
CA SER A 230 32.31 16.46 -2.96
C SER A 230 31.52 16.80 -4.23
N ASP A 231 32.18 16.90 -5.39
CA ASP A 231 31.54 17.27 -6.65
C ASP A 231 30.45 16.27 -7.07
N LEU A 232 30.68 14.97 -6.83
CA LEU A 232 29.69 13.93 -7.10
C LEU A 232 28.48 14.04 -6.17
N LEU A 233 28.72 14.37 -4.90
CA LEU A 233 27.65 14.65 -3.95
C LEU A 233 26.83 15.88 -4.38
N ASP A 234 27.48 16.94 -4.87
CA ASP A 234 26.80 18.15 -5.34
C ASP A 234 25.94 17.88 -6.58
N LYS A 235 26.47 17.11 -7.54
CA LYS A 235 25.70 16.64 -8.71
C LYS A 235 24.48 15.81 -8.28
N HIS A 236 24.64 14.90 -7.32
CA HIS A 236 23.55 14.08 -6.80
C HIS A 236 22.48 14.92 -6.06
N SER A 237 22.93 15.84 -5.21
CA SER A 237 22.05 16.61 -4.32
C SER A 237 21.05 17.47 -5.09
N LYS A 238 21.40 17.95 -6.30
CA LYS A 238 20.48 18.72 -7.17
C LYS A 238 19.17 17.96 -7.49
N ARG A 239 19.25 16.65 -7.71
CA ARG A 239 18.09 15.79 -8.04
C ARG A 239 17.53 15.05 -6.83
N CYS A 240 18.39 14.65 -5.89
CA CYS A 240 17.96 13.84 -4.75
C CYS A 240 16.87 14.51 -3.91
N HIS A 241 16.98 15.82 -3.66
CA HIS A 241 16.00 16.56 -2.87
C HIS A 241 14.62 16.67 -3.55
N GLN A 242 14.56 16.50 -4.87
CA GLN A 242 13.31 16.56 -5.65
C GLN A 242 12.57 15.22 -5.65
N VAL A 243 13.30 14.11 -5.53
CA VAL A 243 12.77 12.75 -5.75
C VAL A 243 12.67 11.93 -4.46
N ASN A 244 13.63 12.05 -3.55
CA ASN A 244 13.73 11.18 -2.38
C ASN A 244 13.31 11.90 -1.10
N LYS A 245 12.41 11.27 -0.33
CA LYS A 245 11.99 11.73 1.00
C LYS A 245 12.61 10.92 2.15
N CYS A 246 13.29 9.81 1.85
CA CYS A 246 13.86 8.89 2.84
C CYS A 246 15.14 8.21 2.31
N SER A 247 15.83 7.51 3.21
CA SER A 247 17.02 6.70 2.89
C SER A 247 16.64 5.51 2.00
N ILE A 248 17.39 5.32 0.91
CA ILE A 248 17.28 4.15 0.04
C ILE A 248 18.34 3.15 0.50
N ARG A 249 17.92 1.93 0.87
CA ARG A 249 18.83 0.83 1.19
C ARG A 249 18.88 -0.13 0.01
N MET A 250 20.03 -0.19 -0.66
CA MET A 250 20.32 -1.23 -1.64
C MET A 250 20.68 -2.55 -0.92
N PRO A 251 20.44 -3.71 -1.53
CA PRO A 251 20.95 -4.99 -1.05
C PRO A 251 22.47 -4.93 -0.87
N ASN A 252 22.98 -5.48 0.23
CA ASN A 252 24.41 -5.40 0.55
C ASN A 252 25.21 -6.42 -0.26
N SER A 253 26.10 -5.95 -1.14
CA SER A 253 26.96 -6.81 -1.98
C SER A 253 27.94 -7.69 -1.19
N ASN A 254 28.19 -7.39 0.09
CA ASN A 254 29.03 -8.20 0.98
C ASN A 254 28.23 -9.22 1.80
N ASN A 255 26.91 -9.28 1.63
CA ASN A 255 26.05 -10.29 2.24
C ASN A 255 25.52 -11.20 1.13
N ASP A 256 26.11 -12.38 0.97
CA ASP A 256 25.74 -13.32 -0.11
C ASP A 256 24.24 -13.66 -0.13
N THR A 257 23.54 -13.59 1.02
CA THR A 257 22.09 -13.83 1.09
C THR A 257 21.25 -12.66 0.55
N GLU A 258 21.81 -11.45 0.47
CA GLU A 258 21.17 -10.28 -0.14
C GLU A 258 21.64 -10.06 -1.59
N LYS A 259 22.64 -10.84 -2.06
CA LYS A 259 23.26 -10.70 -3.38
C LYS A 259 22.56 -11.54 -4.45
N TYR A 260 22.06 -12.70 -4.06
CA TYR A 260 21.42 -13.64 -4.99
C TYR A 260 19.93 -13.78 -4.67
N VAL A 261 19.10 -13.74 -5.72
CA VAL A 261 17.76 -14.32 -5.66
C VAL A 261 17.92 -15.81 -5.90
N GLU A 262 17.54 -16.58 -4.89
CA GLU A 262 17.51 -18.04 -4.93
C GLU A 262 16.21 -18.56 -4.32
N PHE A 263 15.77 -19.72 -4.78
CA PHE A 263 14.56 -20.33 -4.28
C PHE A 263 14.79 -20.95 -2.89
N THR A 264 14.21 -20.38 -1.82
CA THR A 264 14.45 -20.84 -0.44
C THR A 264 13.18 -21.26 0.31
N ARG A 265 13.31 -22.27 1.19
CA ARG A 265 12.36 -22.65 2.25
C ARG A 265 10.93 -23.02 1.81
N TYR A 266 10.78 -23.78 0.72
CA TYR A 266 9.45 -24.26 0.27
C TYR A 266 8.97 -25.56 0.96
N SER A 267 9.82 -26.28 1.69
CA SER A 267 9.38 -27.45 2.49
C SER A 267 8.33 -27.10 3.53
N HIS A 268 8.14 -25.80 3.81
CA HIS A 268 7.12 -25.25 4.70
C HIS A 268 5.91 -24.68 3.94
N MET A 269 5.84 -24.85 2.62
CA MET A 269 4.72 -24.35 1.81
C MET A 269 3.55 -25.32 1.92
N GLU A 270 2.48 -24.88 2.58
CA GLU A 270 1.28 -25.67 2.79
C GLU A 270 0.26 -25.50 1.65
N LYS A 271 -0.63 -26.48 1.48
CA LYS A 271 -1.77 -26.31 0.56
C LYS A 271 -2.72 -25.27 1.15
N VAL A 272 -3.20 -24.35 0.32
CA VAL A 272 -4.19 -23.37 0.81
C VAL A 272 -5.51 -24.10 1.10
N PRO A 273 -6.06 -23.95 2.32
CA PRO A 273 -7.19 -24.78 2.77
C PRO A 273 -8.50 -24.43 2.08
N PHE A 274 -8.71 -23.17 1.72
CA PHE A 274 -9.92 -22.72 1.02
C PHE A 274 -9.58 -22.18 -0.37
N ALA A 275 -10.54 -22.24 -1.29
CA ALA A 275 -10.53 -21.46 -2.52
C ALA A 275 -11.97 -21.17 -2.94
N ILE A 276 -12.28 -19.91 -3.22
CA ILE A 276 -13.57 -19.53 -3.83
C ILE A 276 -13.32 -19.24 -5.29
N TYR A 277 -14.05 -19.91 -6.17
CA TYR A 277 -14.12 -19.58 -7.59
C TYR A 277 -15.40 -18.79 -7.81
N ALA A 278 -15.32 -17.59 -8.36
CA ALA A 278 -16.49 -16.73 -8.49
C ALA A 278 -16.51 -15.96 -9.81
N ASP A 279 -17.72 -15.60 -10.21
CA ASP A 279 -18.00 -14.75 -11.37
C ASP A 279 -19.30 -13.96 -11.16
N LEU A 280 -19.51 -12.91 -11.95
CA LEU A 280 -20.62 -11.96 -11.84
C LEU A 280 -21.22 -11.66 -13.21
N GLU A 281 -22.54 -11.52 -13.27
CA GLU A 281 -23.24 -11.04 -14.47
C GLU A 281 -23.85 -9.67 -14.26
N THR A 282 -23.84 -8.85 -15.31
CA THR A 282 -24.32 -7.46 -15.27
C THR A 282 -25.25 -7.11 -16.42
N ILE A 283 -26.33 -6.39 -16.12
CA ILE A 283 -27.21 -5.74 -17.07
C ILE A 283 -26.46 -4.58 -17.70
N LEU A 284 -26.53 -4.42 -19.02
CA LEU A 284 -25.83 -3.35 -19.76
C LEU A 284 -26.79 -2.22 -20.13
N GLU A 285 -27.23 -1.46 -19.13
CA GLU A 285 -28.16 -0.34 -19.31
C GLU A 285 -27.50 0.77 -20.14
N LYS A 286 -28.16 1.22 -21.22
CA LYS A 286 -27.61 2.29 -22.08
C LYS A 286 -27.67 3.62 -21.36
N CYS A 287 -26.57 4.37 -21.37
CA CYS A 287 -26.56 5.73 -20.81
C CYS A 287 -27.27 6.70 -21.75
N ASP A 288 -28.12 7.57 -21.21
CA ASP A 288 -28.67 8.70 -21.96
C ASP A 288 -27.53 9.65 -22.36
N ASN A 289 -27.31 9.80 -23.67
CA ASN A 289 -26.31 10.70 -24.27
C ASN A 289 -26.61 12.21 -24.05
N SER A 290 -27.53 12.56 -23.15
CA SER A 290 -28.09 13.91 -22.99
C SER A 290 -27.22 14.86 -22.15
N THR A 291 -26.15 14.38 -21.51
CA THR A 291 -25.16 15.25 -20.84
C THR A 291 -23.72 14.78 -21.09
N PRO A 292 -23.01 15.32 -22.10
CA PRO A 292 -21.57 15.16 -22.17
C PRO A 292 -20.94 15.71 -20.89
N LEU A 293 -20.17 14.88 -20.18
CA LEU A 293 -19.35 15.34 -19.05
C LEU A 293 -18.43 16.45 -19.55
N GLN A 294 -18.71 17.68 -19.12
CA GLN A 294 -18.04 18.88 -19.60
C GLN A 294 -16.52 18.78 -19.32
N GLY A 295 -15.71 18.66 -20.39
CA GLY A 295 -14.25 18.57 -20.29
C GLY A 295 -13.65 17.16 -20.39
N VAL A 296 -14.43 16.12 -20.68
CA VAL A 296 -13.93 14.74 -20.86
C VAL A 296 -14.17 14.29 -22.32
N ALA A 297 -13.12 13.86 -23.02
CA ALA A 297 -13.18 13.39 -24.40
C ALA A 297 -13.86 12.02 -24.58
N THR A 298 -14.31 11.41 -23.48
CA THR A 298 -14.91 10.06 -23.41
C THR A 298 -16.37 10.18 -23.03
N ALA A 299 -17.26 9.66 -23.88
CA ALA A 299 -18.68 9.53 -23.60
C ALA A 299 -18.93 8.23 -22.81
N LEU A 300 -19.76 8.30 -21.76
CA LEU A 300 -20.28 7.11 -21.08
C LEU A 300 -21.34 6.49 -21.99
N TYR A 301 -21.15 5.22 -22.37
CA TYR A 301 -22.03 4.55 -23.33
C TYR A 301 -22.96 3.51 -22.68
N GLN A 302 -22.51 2.84 -21.63
CA GLN A 302 -23.29 1.85 -20.86
C GLN A 302 -23.00 1.95 -19.35
N SER A 303 -24.04 1.79 -18.55
CA SER A 303 -24.04 1.59 -17.11
C SER A 303 -24.28 0.10 -16.84
N HIS A 304 -23.34 -0.56 -16.17
CA HIS A 304 -23.44 -2.00 -15.94
C HIS A 304 -24.00 -2.26 -14.54
N ILE A 305 -25.14 -2.93 -14.39
CA ILE A 305 -25.78 -3.18 -13.10
C ILE A 305 -25.65 -4.67 -12.75
N PRO A 306 -24.98 -5.05 -11.66
CA PRO A 306 -24.83 -6.47 -11.29
C PRO A 306 -26.19 -7.06 -10.93
N PHE A 307 -26.52 -8.22 -11.49
CA PHE A 307 -27.80 -8.88 -11.25
C PHE A 307 -27.68 -10.34 -10.79
N SER A 308 -26.57 -11.03 -11.09
CA SER A 308 -26.31 -12.39 -10.61
C SER A 308 -24.87 -12.57 -10.14
N ILE A 309 -24.69 -13.42 -9.14
CA ILE A 309 -23.39 -13.78 -8.55
C ILE A 309 -23.31 -15.31 -8.42
N GLY A 310 -22.27 -15.89 -9.00
CA GLY A 310 -21.96 -17.30 -8.89
C GLY A 310 -20.68 -17.50 -8.09
N PHE A 311 -20.68 -18.46 -7.16
CA PHE A 311 -19.45 -18.87 -6.49
C PHE A 311 -19.44 -20.36 -6.12
N TYR A 312 -18.25 -20.96 -6.16
CA TYR A 312 -17.97 -22.32 -5.70
C TYR A 312 -16.87 -22.27 -4.64
N LEU A 313 -17.20 -22.72 -3.43
CA LEU A 313 -16.24 -22.82 -2.31
C LEU A 313 -15.65 -24.23 -2.25
N LYS A 314 -14.34 -24.33 -2.50
CA LYS A 314 -13.55 -25.51 -2.17
C LYS A 314 -12.99 -25.37 -0.75
N CYS A 315 -13.36 -26.27 0.14
CA CYS A 315 -12.91 -26.32 1.53
C CYS A 315 -12.02 -27.54 1.80
N SER A 316 -10.97 -27.33 2.60
CA SER A 316 -10.04 -28.36 3.09
C SER A 316 -9.82 -28.31 4.63
N TYR A 317 -10.72 -27.65 5.40
CA TYR A 317 -10.85 -27.50 6.89
C TYR A 317 -10.49 -26.15 7.56
N ASP A 318 -11.08 -25.94 8.75
CA ASP A 318 -11.49 -24.68 9.44
C ASP A 318 -10.41 -23.64 9.80
N ASP A 319 -10.82 -22.39 9.60
CA ASP A 319 -10.26 -21.11 10.07
C ASP A 319 -8.84 -20.74 9.63
N GLN A 320 -8.72 -20.26 8.37
CA GLN A 320 -7.78 -19.21 7.96
C GLN A 320 -8.04 -18.70 6.52
N VAL A 321 -7.42 -17.56 6.22
CA VAL A 321 -7.50 -16.73 4.99
C VAL A 321 -7.98 -17.48 3.73
N ILE A 322 -9.10 -16.99 3.17
CA ILE A 322 -9.78 -17.57 2.01
C ILE A 322 -9.30 -16.86 0.73
N PRO A 323 -8.51 -17.51 -0.14
CA PRO A 323 -8.22 -16.96 -1.46
C PRO A 323 -9.48 -17.05 -2.34
N VAL A 324 -9.80 -15.94 -3.00
CA VAL A 324 -10.85 -15.88 -4.00
C VAL A 324 -10.20 -15.71 -5.36
N VAL A 325 -10.54 -16.60 -6.30
CA VAL A 325 -10.07 -16.63 -7.67
C VAL A 325 -11.23 -16.29 -8.59
N PHE A 326 -11.01 -15.31 -9.45
CA PHE A 326 -11.97 -14.91 -10.48
C PHE A 326 -11.39 -15.19 -11.86
N HIS A 327 -12.22 -15.63 -12.79
CA HIS A 327 -11.82 -15.75 -14.18
C HIS A 327 -11.89 -14.36 -14.84
N ASN A 328 -10.76 -13.87 -15.36
CA ASN A 328 -10.70 -12.61 -16.12
C ASN A 328 -11.17 -11.33 -15.38
N LEU A 329 -10.95 -11.24 -14.06
CA LEU A 329 -11.24 -10.05 -13.25
C LEU A 329 -10.29 -8.88 -13.54
N SER A 330 -10.54 -8.15 -14.62
CA SER A 330 -9.80 -6.94 -14.96
C SER A 330 -10.73 -5.89 -15.55
N GLY A 331 -10.57 -4.64 -15.11
CA GLY A 331 -11.47 -3.56 -15.53
C GLY A 331 -12.67 -3.45 -14.59
N TYR A 332 -13.85 -3.78 -15.11
CA TYR A 332 -15.14 -3.40 -14.54
C TYR A 332 -15.57 -4.18 -13.30
N ASP A 333 -15.56 -5.52 -13.35
CA ASP A 333 -16.07 -6.39 -12.28
C ASP A 333 -15.30 -6.18 -10.96
N ALA A 334 -14.02 -5.87 -11.09
CA ALA A 334 -13.16 -5.55 -9.96
C ALA A 334 -13.58 -4.24 -9.26
N HIS A 335 -14.15 -3.26 -9.98
CA HIS A 335 -14.57 -1.98 -9.40
C HIS A 335 -15.69 -2.18 -8.38
N PHE A 336 -16.67 -3.03 -8.68
CA PHE A 336 -17.76 -3.32 -7.74
C PHE A 336 -17.28 -4.05 -6.50
N ILE A 337 -16.49 -5.10 -6.68
CA ILE A 337 -15.95 -5.88 -5.57
C ILE A 337 -15.07 -4.99 -4.68
N ILE A 338 -14.21 -4.14 -5.24
CA ILE A 338 -13.37 -3.22 -4.46
C ILE A 338 -14.21 -2.16 -3.76
N ARG A 339 -15.21 -1.60 -4.45
CA ARG A 339 -16.08 -0.60 -3.85
C ARG A 339 -16.79 -1.19 -2.63
N GLU A 340 -17.40 -2.36 -2.75
CA GLU A 340 -18.13 -3.01 -1.66
C GLU A 340 -17.22 -3.57 -0.55
N LEU A 341 -16.04 -4.11 -0.90
CA LEU A 341 -15.03 -4.51 0.10
C LEU A 341 -14.49 -3.29 0.86
N ALA A 342 -14.29 -2.14 0.19
CA ALA A 342 -13.81 -0.91 0.82
C ALA A 342 -14.90 -0.15 1.61
N THR A 343 -16.19 -0.37 1.34
CA THR A 343 -17.32 0.23 2.06
C THR A 343 -17.75 -0.58 3.29
N GLY A 344 -17.16 -1.75 3.55
CA GLY A 344 -17.14 -2.35 4.89
C GLY A 344 -18.03 -3.58 5.11
N VAL A 345 -18.38 -4.34 4.05
CA VAL A 345 -19.10 -5.61 4.19
C VAL A 345 -18.31 -6.65 5.00
N ILE A 346 -16.97 -6.55 5.03
CA ILE A 346 -16.09 -7.41 5.83
C ILE A 346 -15.15 -6.53 6.69
N PRO A 347 -15.12 -6.68 8.02
CA PRO A 347 -14.17 -5.96 8.88
C PRO A 347 -12.73 -6.45 8.63
N GLY A 348 -11.86 -5.58 8.11
CA GLY A 348 -10.45 -5.89 7.86
C GLY A 348 -9.70 -4.77 7.13
N GLU A 349 -8.37 -4.75 7.19
CA GLU A 349 -7.54 -3.79 6.46
C GLU A 349 -7.26 -4.31 5.03
N ILE A 350 -7.70 -3.57 4.01
CA ILE A 350 -7.45 -3.92 2.60
C ILE A 350 -6.18 -3.23 2.11
N LYS A 351 -5.19 -4.02 1.69
CA LYS A 351 -3.90 -3.53 1.19
C LYS A 351 -3.86 -3.57 -0.34
N LEU A 352 -3.91 -2.39 -0.97
CA LEU A 352 -3.86 -2.24 -2.43
C LEU A 352 -2.40 -2.06 -2.91
N LEU A 353 -2.02 -2.76 -3.98
CA LEU A 353 -0.77 -2.53 -4.71
C LEU A 353 -1.10 -1.97 -6.10
N PRO A 354 -0.60 -0.78 -6.46
CA PRO A 354 -0.87 -0.17 -7.75
C PRO A 354 -0.10 -0.87 -8.87
N VAL A 355 -0.78 -1.12 -10.00
CA VAL A 355 -0.15 -1.62 -11.24
C VAL A 355 0.44 -0.44 -12.04
N ASN A 356 -0.19 0.74 -11.96
CA ASN A 356 0.33 2.02 -12.45
C ASN A 356 -0.34 3.20 -11.69
N LYS A 357 -0.02 4.46 -12.05
CA LYS A 357 -0.53 5.67 -11.35
C LYS A 357 -2.07 5.82 -11.36
N GLU A 358 -2.79 5.04 -12.17
CA GLU A 358 -4.24 5.20 -12.42
C GLU A 358 -5.06 3.90 -12.24
N LYS A 359 -4.43 2.75 -11.97
CA LYS A 359 -5.11 1.47 -11.71
C LYS A 359 -4.59 0.84 -10.41
N TYR A 360 -5.47 0.75 -9.42
CA TYR A 360 -5.17 0.23 -8.08
C TYR A 360 -5.90 -1.08 -7.82
N ILE A 361 -5.25 -2.23 -7.98
CA ILE A 361 -5.81 -3.48 -7.48
C ILE A 361 -4.71 -4.51 -7.18
N SER A 362 -4.62 -4.98 -5.94
CA SER A 362 -3.97 -6.25 -5.64
C SER A 362 -5.03 -7.35 -5.72
N PHE A 363 -5.23 -7.91 -6.91
CA PHE A 363 -5.90 -9.20 -7.09
C PHE A 363 -5.10 -10.06 -8.05
N THR A 364 -5.14 -11.36 -7.78
CA THR A 364 -4.40 -12.40 -8.46
C THR A 364 -4.98 -12.61 -9.86
N LYS A 365 -4.30 -12.18 -10.93
CA LYS A 365 -4.68 -12.55 -12.31
C LYS A 365 -3.92 -13.82 -12.70
N PHE A 366 -4.55 -14.96 -12.45
CA PHE A 366 -4.12 -16.23 -13.02
C PHE A 366 -4.95 -16.51 -14.28
N MET A 367 -4.26 -16.83 -15.38
CA MET A 367 -4.81 -17.15 -16.70
C MET A 367 -5.35 -15.93 -17.48
N SER A 368 -4.68 -15.61 -18.59
CA SER A 368 -5.04 -14.52 -19.52
C SER A 368 -5.86 -15.00 -20.72
N SER A 369 -6.22 -16.28 -20.76
CA SER A 369 -6.98 -16.90 -21.85
C SER A 369 -8.46 -16.99 -21.47
N SER A 370 -9.36 -17.05 -22.45
CA SER A 370 -10.79 -17.25 -22.20
C SER A 370 -11.07 -18.64 -21.60
N ILE A 371 -12.14 -18.72 -20.79
CA ILE A 371 -12.61 -19.95 -20.19
C ILE A 371 -12.99 -20.99 -21.25
N ASP A 372 -13.54 -20.53 -22.37
CA ASP A 372 -13.85 -21.37 -23.53
C ASP A 372 -12.60 -22.11 -24.04
N LYS A 373 -11.52 -21.38 -24.31
CA LYS A 373 -10.25 -21.95 -24.75
C LYS A 373 -9.65 -22.89 -23.70
N LEU A 374 -9.72 -22.53 -22.42
CA LEU A 374 -9.19 -23.37 -21.34
C LEU A 374 -10.00 -24.65 -21.13
N SER A 375 -11.32 -24.57 -21.21
CA SER A 375 -12.23 -25.72 -21.09
C SER A 375 -12.06 -26.71 -22.26
N SER A 376 -11.67 -26.21 -23.44
CA SER A 376 -11.37 -27.05 -24.61
C SER A 376 -10.10 -27.89 -24.45
N TYR A 377 -9.13 -27.43 -23.64
CA TYR A 377 -7.91 -28.18 -23.34
C TYR A 377 -8.08 -29.20 -22.21
N LEU A 378 -9.17 -29.08 -21.45
CA LEU A 378 -9.46 -29.99 -20.36
C LEU A 378 -10.27 -31.19 -20.86
N GLU A 379 -9.70 -32.38 -20.72
CA GLU A 379 -10.39 -33.64 -21.02
C GLU A 379 -11.63 -33.81 -20.15
N ASN A 380 -12.66 -34.50 -20.66
CA ASN A 380 -13.95 -34.59 -19.99
C ASN A 380 -13.91 -35.37 -18.66
N ASP A 381 -12.97 -36.31 -18.49
CA ASP A 381 -12.73 -37.02 -17.23
C ASP A 381 -12.24 -36.09 -16.11
N LYS A 382 -11.61 -34.97 -16.47
CA LYS A 382 -11.10 -33.96 -15.54
C LYS A 382 -12.12 -32.87 -15.18
N LYS A 383 -13.29 -32.86 -15.82
CA LYS A 383 -14.43 -31.94 -15.55
C LYS A 383 -15.33 -32.49 -14.44
N THR A 384 -14.72 -32.78 -13.30
CA THR A 384 -15.34 -33.51 -12.19
C THR A 384 -16.49 -32.72 -11.53
N LEU A 385 -16.36 -31.40 -11.43
CA LEU A 385 -17.37 -30.54 -10.80
C LEU A 385 -18.58 -30.38 -11.71
N ILE A 386 -18.38 -30.22 -13.01
CA ILE A 386 -19.47 -30.23 -14.00
C ILE A 386 -20.20 -31.57 -13.96
N ARG A 387 -19.46 -32.68 -13.91
CA ARG A 387 -20.06 -34.03 -13.81
C ARG A 387 -20.91 -34.21 -12.56
N LEU A 388 -20.48 -33.66 -11.43
CA LEU A 388 -21.21 -33.74 -10.16
C LEU A 388 -22.53 -32.94 -10.20
N HIS A 389 -22.60 -31.88 -11.00
CA HIS A 389 -23.75 -30.99 -11.11
C HIS A 389 -24.62 -31.24 -12.36
N SER A 390 -24.39 -32.37 -13.05
CA SER A 390 -25.20 -32.81 -14.19
C SER A 390 -25.94 -34.10 -13.82
N ASP A 391 -27.24 -34.18 -14.10
CA ASP A 391 -28.04 -35.35 -13.72
C ASP A 391 -27.82 -36.54 -14.67
N ASN A 392 -27.44 -36.26 -15.92
CA ASN A 392 -27.26 -37.27 -16.95
C ASN A 392 -26.10 -36.94 -17.92
N ALA A 393 -25.79 -37.88 -18.82
CA ALA A 393 -24.71 -37.72 -19.79
C ALA A 393 -24.98 -36.65 -20.85
N ASN A 394 -26.26 -36.38 -21.16
CA ASN A 394 -26.64 -35.36 -22.14
C ASN A 394 -26.39 -33.95 -21.58
N GLU A 395 -26.90 -33.67 -20.39
CA GLU A 395 -26.62 -32.43 -19.65
C GLU A 395 -25.13 -32.20 -19.46
N PHE A 396 -24.41 -33.25 -19.03
CA PHE A 396 -22.96 -33.16 -18.88
C PHE A 396 -22.29 -32.73 -20.19
N GLY A 397 -22.67 -33.35 -21.32
CA GLY A 397 -22.15 -33.00 -22.64
C GLY A 397 -22.36 -31.52 -22.97
N LEU A 398 -23.56 -31.00 -22.66
CA LEU A 398 -23.89 -29.59 -22.90
C LEU A 398 -23.06 -28.62 -22.05
N LEU A 399 -22.82 -28.94 -20.78
CA LEU A 399 -22.11 -28.06 -19.84
C LEU A 399 -20.58 -28.18 -19.91
N THR A 400 -20.03 -29.04 -20.77
CA THR A 400 -18.57 -29.22 -20.88
C THR A 400 -17.83 -28.10 -21.58
N ARG A 401 -18.53 -27.16 -22.23
CA ARG A 401 -17.97 -26.00 -22.92
C ARG A 401 -18.61 -24.72 -22.39
N LYS A 402 -17.98 -23.57 -22.65
CA LYS A 402 -18.58 -22.27 -22.32
C LYS A 402 -19.89 -22.10 -23.11
N GLY A 403 -20.94 -21.66 -22.42
CA GLY A 403 -22.20 -21.29 -23.05
C GLY A 403 -22.11 -19.97 -23.83
N ILE A 404 -23.22 -19.54 -24.42
CA ILE A 404 -23.37 -18.21 -25.01
C ILE A 404 -24.44 -17.41 -24.28
N PHE A 405 -24.23 -16.10 -24.16
CA PHE A 405 -25.15 -15.20 -23.47
C PHE A 405 -25.34 -13.88 -24.24
N PRO A 406 -26.57 -13.36 -24.39
CA PRO A 406 -26.84 -12.18 -25.21
C PRO A 406 -26.62 -10.88 -24.41
N TYR A 407 -25.36 -10.58 -24.09
CA TYR A 407 -24.97 -9.46 -23.22
C TYR A 407 -25.58 -8.10 -23.61
N ASP A 408 -25.49 -7.74 -24.90
CA ASP A 408 -25.98 -6.45 -25.41
C ASP A 408 -27.52 -6.35 -25.42
N TYR A 409 -28.23 -7.48 -25.34
CA TYR A 409 -29.68 -7.56 -25.30
C TYR A 409 -30.24 -7.40 -23.88
N VAL A 410 -29.50 -7.86 -22.87
CA VAL A 410 -29.88 -7.78 -21.46
C VAL A 410 -29.54 -6.39 -20.92
N ASP A 411 -30.32 -5.39 -21.35
CA ASP A 411 -30.17 -3.98 -21.00
C ASP A 411 -31.14 -3.51 -19.90
N SER A 412 -32.04 -4.38 -19.42
CA SER A 412 -32.96 -4.10 -18.33
C SER A 412 -33.33 -5.35 -17.52
N TRP A 413 -33.90 -5.16 -16.32
CA TRP A 413 -34.38 -6.26 -15.46
C TRP A 413 -35.57 -7.01 -16.07
N GLU A 414 -36.40 -6.32 -16.86
CA GLU A 414 -37.56 -6.90 -17.52
C GLU A 414 -37.17 -7.98 -18.52
N ARG A 415 -36.02 -7.82 -19.20
CA ARG A 415 -35.46 -8.82 -20.13
C ARG A 415 -35.24 -10.18 -19.47
N LEU A 416 -34.85 -10.19 -18.20
CA LEU A 416 -34.63 -11.43 -17.45
C LEU A 416 -35.92 -12.22 -17.21
N ASN A 417 -37.09 -11.57 -17.28
CA ASN A 417 -38.39 -12.22 -17.11
C ASN A 417 -38.97 -12.78 -18.42
N GLU A 418 -38.27 -12.64 -19.55
CA GLU A 418 -38.72 -13.16 -20.84
C GLU A 418 -38.78 -14.69 -20.83
N LEU A 419 -39.87 -15.24 -21.37
CA LEU A 419 -40.21 -16.67 -21.30
C LEU A 419 -39.64 -17.50 -22.47
N GLU A 420 -38.97 -16.85 -23.41
CA GLU A 420 -38.42 -17.48 -24.61
C GLU A 420 -36.95 -17.07 -24.77
N LEU A 421 -36.15 -17.96 -25.37
CA LEU A 421 -34.78 -17.62 -25.72
C LEU A 421 -34.81 -16.52 -26.81
N PRO A 422 -34.05 -15.42 -26.65
CA PRO A 422 -34.00 -14.36 -27.65
C PRO A 422 -33.63 -14.86 -29.05
N PRO A 423 -34.08 -14.19 -30.12
CA PRO A 423 -33.71 -14.57 -31.48
C PRO A 423 -32.20 -14.47 -31.67
N ARG A 424 -31.65 -15.22 -32.62
CA ARG A 424 -30.21 -15.27 -32.89
C ARG A 424 -29.57 -13.89 -33.07
N ASP A 425 -30.26 -12.96 -33.71
CA ASP A 425 -29.77 -11.59 -33.94
C ASP A 425 -29.54 -10.81 -32.64
N ALA A 426 -30.23 -11.17 -31.55
CA ALA A 426 -30.04 -10.57 -30.22
C ALA A 426 -28.73 -11.00 -29.54
N PHE A 427 -28.05 -12.03 -30.05
CA PHE A 427 -26.74 -12.49 -29.54
C PHE A 427 -25.56 -11.77 -30.22
N PHE A 428 -25.81 -10.73 -31.01
CA PHE A 428 -24.75 -9.93 -31.61
C PHE A 428 -23.91 -9.23 -30.52
N SER A 429 -22.59 -9.36 -30.60
CA SER A 429 -21.68 -8.70 -29.65
C SER A 429 -21.12 -7.42 -30.25
N ASN A 430 -21.48 -6.26 -29.68
CA ASN A 430 -20.93 -4.96 -30.09
C ASN A 430 -19.43 -4.86 -29.80
N LEU A 431 -18.95 -5.51 -28.73
CA LEU A 431 -17.55 -5.49 -28.34
C LEU A 431 -16.64 -6.18 -29.37
N LYS A 432 -17.10 -7.30 -29.94
CA LYS A 432 -16.37 -8.05 -30.97
C LYS A 432 -16.80 -7.66 -32.38
N ASN A 433 -17.93 -6.98 -32.52
CA ASN A 433 -18.60 -6.69 -33.78
C ASN A 433 -18.87 -7.96 -34.60
N GLU A 434 -19.38 -9.00 -33.92
CA GLU A 434 -19.56 -10.35 -34.46
C GLU A 434 -20.94 -10.90 -34.09
N ALA A 435 -21.60 -11.56 -35.06
CA ALA A 435 -22.81 -12.33 -34.82
C ALA A 435 -22.47 -13.72 -34.29
N VAL A 436 -23.36 -14.30 -33.48
CA VAL A 436 -23.21 -15.67 -33.01
C VAL A 436 -23.28 -16.68 -34.16
N SER A 437 -22.49 -17.75 -34.09
CA SER A 437 -22.53 -18.82 -35.09
C SER A 437 -23.84 -19.61 -34.99
N GLU A 438 -24.27 -20.23 -36.09
CA GLU A 438 -25.47 -21.07 -36.10
C GLU A 438 -25.37 -22.22 -35.10
N ALA A 439 -24.20 -22.88 -35.06
CA ALA A 439 -23.92 -23.99 -34.16
C ALA A 439 -23.96 -23.57 -32.67
N ASP A 440 -23.49 -22.38 -32.34
CA ASP A 440 -23.54 -21.87 -30.96
C ASP A 440 -24.96 -21.49 -30.55
N TYR A 441 -25.75 -20.92 -31.47
CA TYR A 441 -27.16 -20.64 -31.20
C TYR A 441 -27.99 -21.92 -31.05
N GLU A 442 -27.78 -22.92 -31.90
CA GLU A 442 -28.38 -24.25 -31.77
C GLU A 442 -27.98 -24.90 -30.43
N HIS A 443 -26.74 -24.71 -29.99
CA HIS A 443 -26.31 -25.16 -28.67
C HIS A 443 -27.08 -24.47 -27.53
N ALA A 444 -27.31 -23.15 -27.59
CA ALA A 444 -28.13 -22.45 -26.60
C ALA A 444 -29.59 -22.94 -26.58
N LEU A 445 -30.18 -23.21 -27.75
CA LEU A 445 -31.50 -23.82 -27.85
C LEU A 445 -31.53 -25.20 -27.20
N ASN A 446 -30.51 -26.04 -27.45
CA ASN A 446 -30.39 -27.35 -26.82
C ASN A 446 -30.27 -27.25 -25.30
N VAL A 447 -29.50 -26.29 -24.78
CA VAL A 447 -29.42 -26.01 -23.34
C VAL A 447 -30.77 -25.56 -22.79
N TRP A 448 -31.42 -24.59 -23.43
CA TRP A 448 -32.75 -24.08 -23.03
C TRP A 448 -33.78 -25.20 -22.88
N ASN A 449 -33.85 -26.06 -23.90
CA ASN A 449 -34.81 -27.16 -23.95
C ASN A 449 -34.44 -28.30 -22.97
N THR A 450 -33.17 -28.70 -22.92
CA THR A 450 -32.74 -29.84 -22.08
C THR A 450 -32.91 -29.55 -20.60
N PHE A 451 -32.63 -28.32 -20.17
CA PHE A 451 -32.75 -27.91 -18.76
C PHE A 451 -34.13 -27.37 -18.39
N ASN A 452 -35.11 -27.42 -19.30
CA ASN A 452 -36.49 -26.93 -19.10
C ASN A 452 -36.52 -25.49 -18.56
N ILE A 453 -35.73 -24.62 -19.17
CA ILE A 453 -35.55 -23.23 -18.74
C ILE A 453 -36.83 -22.44 -19.01
N LYS A 454 -37.27 -21.66 -18.02
CA LYS A 454 -38.55 -20.94 -18.07
C LYS A 454 -38.38 -19.45 -18.36
N THR A 455 -37.28 -18.87 -17.90
CA THR A 455 -37.00 -17.44 -18.05
C THR A 455 -35.57 -17.20 -18.51
N LEU A 456 -35.31 -16.05 -19.13
CA LEU A 456 -33.94 -15.65 -19.47
C LEU A 456 -33.06 -15.47 -18.22
N GLY A 457 -33.65 -15.15 -17.07
CA GLY A 457 -32.99 -15.16 -15.76
C GLY A 457 -32.50 -16.56 -15.37
N ASP A 458 -33.36 -17.58 -15.50
CA ASP A 458 -32.97 -18.98 -15.24
C ASP A 458 -31.83 -19.44 -16.18
N TYR A 459 -31.87 -19.00 -17.45
CA TYR A 459 -30.78 -19.22 -18.40
C TYR A 459 -29.47 -18.57 -17.95
N SER A 460 -29.56 -17.31 -17.49
CA SER A 460 -28.40 -16.58 -16.97
C SER A 460 -27.79 -17.25 -15.74
N ASP A 461 -28.61 -17.76 -14.82
CA ASP A 461 -28.13 -18.43 -13.62
C ASP A 461 -27.44 -19.76 -13.96
N LEU A 462 -27.98 -20.53 -14.92
CA LEU A 462 -27.32 -21.75 -15.40
C LEU A 462 -26.00 -21.41 -16.12
N TYR A 463 -26.00 -20.36 -16.97
CA TYR A 463 -24.81 -19.88 -17.65
C TYR A 463 -23.71 -19.51 -16.66
N LEU A 464 -24.03 -18.66 -15.67
CA LEU A 464 -23.08 -18.21 -14.65
C LEU A 464 -22.56 -19.37 -13.79
N LYS A 465 -23.45 -20.27 -13.37
CA LYS A 465 -23.07 -21.49 -12.64
C LYS A 465 -22.09 -22.35 -13.46
N THR A 466 -22.35 -22.51 -14.75
CA THR A 466 -21.48 -23.30 -15.65
C THR A 466 -20.10 -22.67 -15.77
N ASP A 467 -20.03 -21.35 -15.94
CA ASP A 467 -18.76 -20.62 -16.00
C ASP A 467 -17.95 -20.76 -14.69
N VAL A 468 -18.60 -20.64 -13.53
CA VAL A 468 -17.93 -20.82 -12.23
C VAL A 468 -17.43 -22.26 -12.03
N LEU A 469 -18.23 -23.26 -12.42
CA LEU A 469 -17.85 -24.67 -12.29
C LEU A 469 -16.71 -25.05 -13.24
N LEU A 470 -16.76 -24.59 -14.51
CA LEU A 470 -15.69 -24.78 -15.47
C LEU A 470 -14.38 -24.13 -14.98
N LEU A 471 -14.47 -22.91 -14.45
CA LEU A 471 -13.33 -22.22 -13.85
C LEU A 471 -12.71 -23.04 -12.72
N ALA A 472 -13.55 -23.54 -11.81
CA ALA A 472 -13.10 -24.36 -10.70
C ALA A 472 -12.42 -25.65 -11.20
N ASP A 473 -13.02 -26.37 -12.16
CA ASP A 473 -12.42 -27.58 -12.74
C ASP A 473 -11.05 -27.26 -13.41
N ILE A 474 -10.97 -26.21 -14.23
CA ILE A 474 -9.72 -25.79 -14.88
C ILE A 474 -8.64 -25.48 -13.84
N PHE A 475 -8.97 -24.70 -12.83
CA PHE A 475 -7.98 -24.20 -11.88
C PHE A 475 -7.55 -25.26 -10.86
N GLU A 476 -8.44 -26.16 -10.45
CA GLU A 476 -8.08 -27.32 -9.61
C GLU A 476 -7.14 -28.27 -10.36
N ASN A 477 -7.39 -28.52 -11.64
CA ASN A 477 -6.46 -29.31 -12.47
C ASN A 477 -5.10 -28.62 -12.62
N PHE A 478 -5.09 -27.30 -12.81
CA PHE A 478 -3.85 -26.52 -12.85
C PHE A 478 -3.09 -26.56 -11.50
N ARG A 479 -3.79 -26.48 -10.37
CA ARG A 479 -3.23 -26.64 -9.02
C ARG A 479 -2.54 -28.00 -8.88
N ASN A 480 -3.22 -29.09 -9.23
CA ASN A 480 -2.67 -30.44 -9.16
C ASN A 480 -1.42 -30.57 -10.04
N THR A 481 -1.49 -30.10 -11.28
CA THR A 481 -0.36 -30.14 -12.22
C THR A 481 0.86 -29.38 -11.68
N CYS A 482 0.67 -28.20 -11.09
CA CYS A 482 1.77 -27.41 -10.54
C CYS A 482 2.40 -28.05 -9.30
N ILE A 483 1.59 -28.70 -8.46
CA ILE A 483 2.07 -29.44 -7.28
C ILE A 483 2.86 -30.68 -7.73
N GLU A 484 2.38 -31.41 -8.71
CA GLU A 484 3.05 -32.61 -9.22
C GLU A 484 4.37 -32.27 -9.91
N THR A 485 4.34 -31.26 -10.79
CA THR A 485 5.48 -30.90 -11.65
C THR A 485 6.51 -30.06 -10.90
N TYR A 486 6.07 -28.99 -10.25
CA TYR A 486 6.98 -28.01 -9.64
C TYR A 486 7.03 -28.12 -8.12
N ARG A 487 6.15 -28.91 -7.48
CA ARG A 487 5.96 -28.91 -6.02
C ARG A 487 5.68 -27.49 -5.51
N LEU A 488 4.98 -26.68 -6.32
CA LEU A 488 4.58 -25.30 -6.02
C LEU A 488 3.06 -25.22 -6.03
N TYR A 489 2.50 -24.43 -5.12
CA TYR A 489 1.06 -24.26 -4.99
C TYR A 489 0.66 -22.93 -5.61
N PRO A 490 -0.05 -22.91 -6.75
CA PRO A 490 -0.31 -21.68 -7.50
C PRO A 490 -1.02 -20.58 -6.73
N LEU A 491 -1.85 -20.92 -5.73
CA LEU A 491 -2.56 -19.93 -4.92
C LEU A 491 -1.68 -19.11 -3.97
N HIS A 492 -0.41 -19.49 -3.77
CA HIS A 492 0.55 -18.65 -3.04
C HIS A 492 1.17 -17.55 -3.90
N TYR A 493 0.87 -17.55 -5.20
CA TYR A 493 1.44 -16.63 -6.16
C TYR A 493 0.43 -15.59 -6.57
N TYR A 494 0.87 -14.33 -6.63
CA TYR A 494 0.03 -13.23 -7.11
C TYR A 494 -0.17 -13.25 -8.63
N THR A 495 0.75 -13.84 -9.38
CA THR A 495 0.72 -13.86 -10.85
C THR A 495 1.34 -15.15 -11.40
N ALA A 496 0.89 -15.56 -12.59
CA ALA A 496 1.48 -16.69 -13.30
C ALA A 496 2.97 -16.50 -13.63
N PRO A 497 3.47 -15.30 -14.03
CA PRO A 497 4.90 -15.06 -14.16
C PRO A 497 5.68 -15.21 -12.85
N GLY A 498 5.10 -14.82 -11.70
CA GLY A 498 5.73 -15.04 -10.39
C GLY A 498 5.90 -16.52 -10.08
N LEU A 499 4.84 -17.32 -10.31
CA LEU A 499 4.91 -18.78 -10.21
C LEU A 499 5.96 -19.36 -11.17
N ALA A 500 5.97 -18.91 -12.43
CA ALA A 500 6.91 -19.41 -13.43
C ALA A 500 8.36 -19.06 -13.09
N PHE A 501 8.62 -17.87 -12.56
CA PHE A 501 9.94 -17.43 -12.13
C PHE A 501 10.46 -18.28 -10.97
N ASP A 502 9.62 -18.52 -9.97
CA ASP A 502 9.96 -19.38 -8.84
C ASP A 502 10.09 -20.85 -9.25
N ALA A 503 9.23 -21.33 -10.15
CA ALA A 503 9.36 -22.66 -10.76
C ALA A 503 10.70 -22.79 -11.49
N MET A 504 11.11 -21.78 -12.27
CA MET A 504 12.39 -21.75 -12.95
C MET A 504 13.55 -21.79 -11.94
N LEU A 505 13.54 -20.95 -10.90
CA LEU A 505 14.60 -20.93 -9.89
C LEU A 505 14.72 -22.29 -9.18
N LYS A 506 13.58 -22.93 -8.89
CA LYS A 506 13.53 -24.23 -8.24
C LYS A 506 14.01 -25.38 -9.11
N VAL A 507 13.51 -25.46 -10.35
CA VAL A 507 13.82 -26.55 -11.28
C VAL A 507 15.28 -26.48 -11.71
N THR A 508 15.80 -25.27 -11.93
CA THR A 508 17.18 -25.08 -12.41
C THR A 508 18.21 -25.01 -11.28
N GLY A 509 17.79 -24.68 -10.04
CA GLY A 509 18.69 -24.42 -8.92
C GLY A 509 19.59 -23.19 -9.12
N VAL A 510 19.32 -22.37 -10.13
CA VAL A 510 20.13 -21.20 -10.49
C VAL A 510 19.97 -20.11 -9.43
N LYS A 511 21.10 -19.49 -9.08
CA LYS A 511 21.17 -18.30 -8.23
C LYS A 511 21.35 -17.09 -9.12
N LEU A 512 20.39 -16.17 -9.13
CA LEU A 512 20.46 -14.96 -9.95
C LEU A 512 21.06 -13.82 -9.13
N GLU A 513 22.17 -13.25 -9.59
CA GLU A 513 22.77 -12.06 -8.97
C GLU A 513 21.85 -10.85 -9.19
N LEU A 514 21.50 -10.15 -8.12
CA LEU A 514 20.74 -8.90 -8.18
C LEU A 514 21.65 -7.80 -8.78
N LEU A 515 21.27 -7.30 -9.96
CA LEU A 515 21.97 -6.22 -10.68
C LEU A 515 21.94 -4.88 -9.93
#